data_AF-A0A2V4W879-F1
#
_entry.id   AF-A0A2V4W879-F1
#
_cell.length_a   1.000
_cell.length_b   1.000
_cell.length_c   1.000
_cell.angle_alpha   90.00
_cell.angle_beta   90.00
_cell.angle_gamma   90.00
#
_symmetry.space_group_name_H-M   'P 1'
#
loop_
_entity.id
_entity.type
_entity.pdbx_description
1 polymer ?
#
loop_
_entity_poly.entity_id
_entity_poly.type
_entity_poly.pdbx_seq_one_letter_code
_entity_poly.pdbx_strand_id
1 'polypeptide(L)' 'MFFFVVFLIISISGFIFGVRALLIPDSWPFNLNKRELDFNDLTNIRFRGIFLLALSIVCFTASLREL' A
#
# COMPACT_ATOMS: atom_id res chain seq x y z
N MET A 1 3.56 7.07 -22.50
CA MET A 1 2.11 7.05 -22.16
C MET A 1 1.66 5.76 -21.47
N PHE A 2 1.82 4.58 -22.09
CA PHE A 2 1.43 3.31 -21.42
C PHE A 2 2.14 3.10 -20.08
N PHE A 3 3.46 3.31 -20.05
CA PHE A 3 4.29 3.15 -18.86
C PHE A 3 3.85 4.12 -17.74
N PHE A 4 3.70 5.42 -18.05
CA PHE A 4 3.09 6.41 -17.14
C PHE A 4 1.79 5.93 -16.48
N VAL A 5 0.82 5.45 -17.27
CA VAL A 5 -0.49 5.00 -16.76
C VAL A 5 -0.35 3.80 -15.82
N VAL A 6 0.52 2.84 -16.15
CA VAL A 6 0.77 1.67 -15.30
C VAL A 6 1.37 2.07 -13.95
N PHE A 7 2.40 2.92 -13.94
CA PHE A 7 3.04 3.37 -12.70
C PHE A 7 2.12 4.24 -11.85
N LEU A 8 1.26 5.04 -12.49
CA LEU A 8 0.24 5.83 -11.79
C LEU A 8 -0.78 4.94 -11.08
N ILE A 9 -1.29 3.89 -11.75
CA ILE A 9 -2.25 2.94 -11.16
C ILE A 9 -1.61 2.17 -10.00
N ILE A 10 -0.36 1.71 -10.16
CA ILE A 10 0.38 1.02 -9.09
C ILE A 10 0.58 1.96 -7.89
N SER A 11 0.95 3.22 -8.15
CA SER A 11 1.08 4.24 -7.10
C SER A 11 -0.22 4.42 -6.31
N ILE A 12 -1.34 4.67 -7.01
CA ILE A 12 -2.65 4.92 -6.39
C ILE A 12 -3.10 3.71 -5.58
N SER A 13 -2.99 2.50 -6.14
CA SER A 13 -3.39 1.28 -5.45
C SER A 13 -2.53 1.02 -4.20
N GLY A 14 -1.21 1.11 -4.30
CA GLY A 14 -0.33 0.97 -3.15
C GLY A 14 -0.55 2.06 -2.09
N PHE A 15 -0.96 3.26 -2.49
CA PHE A 15 -1.27 4.34 -1.56
C PHE A 15 -2.53 4.03 -0.75
N ILE A 16 -3.61 3.60 -1.43
CA ILE A 16 -4.86 3.20 -0.80
C ILE A 16 -4.63 2.04 0.18
N PHE A 17 -3.90 1.01 -0.25
CA PHE A 17 -3.62 -0.15 0.60
C PHE A 17 -2.68 0.18 1.76
N GLY A 18 -1.66 1.02 1.53
CA GLY A 18 -0.74 1.47 2.56
C GLY A 18 -1.43 2.30 3.65
N VAL A 19 -2.30 3.22 3.28
CA VAL A 19 -3.13 3.98 4.23
C VAL A 19 -4.08 3.04 5.00
N ARG A 20 -4.73 2.10 4.30
CA ARG A 20 -5.61 1.12 4.96
C ARG A 20 -4.88 0.23 5.95
N ALA A 21 -3.67 -0.22 5.65
CA ALA A 21 -2.85 -1.02 6.57
C ALA A 21 -2.53 -0.28 7.88
N LEU A 22 -2.40 1.05 7.83
CA LEU A 22 -2.12 1.88 9.00
C LEU A 22 -3.38 2.16 9.83
N LEU A 23 -4.47 2.57 9.17
CA LEU A 23 -5.70 2.99 9.83
C LEU A 23 -6.59 1.82 10.26
N ILE A 24 -6.69 0.79 9.41
CA ILE A 24 -7.61 -0.34 9.59
C ILE A 24 -6.87 -1.65 9.24
N PRO A 25 -5.86 -2.05 10.03
CA PRO A 25 -5.08 -3.27 9.79
C PRO A 25 -5.93 -4.55 9.84
N ASP A 26 -7.08 -4.49 10.50
CA ASP A 26 -8.05 -5.59 10.59
C ASP A 26 -8.98 -5.71 9.35
N SER A 27 -8.76 -4.87 8.33
CA SER A 27 -9.57 -4.89 7.11
C SER A 27 -8.93 -5.68 5.98
N TRP A 28 -9.74 -6.02 4.98
CA TRP A 28 -9.27 -6.55 3.70
C TRP A 28 -8.32 -5.54 3.01
N PRO A 29 -7.18 -5.99 2.43
CA PRO A 29 -6.76 -7.38 2.18
C PRO A 29 -5.91 -8.03 3.30
N PHE A 30 -5.71 -7.36 4.43
CA PHE A 30 -4.72 -7.75 5.44
C PHE A 30 -5.25 -8.79 6.43
N ASN A 31 -6.55 -8.77 6.74
CA ASN A 31 -7.21 -9.83 7.51
C ASN A 31 -8.36 -10.48 6.74
N LEU A 32 -8.04 -11.48 5.92
CA LEU A 32 -9.02 -12.23 5.13
C LEU A 32 -9.94 -13.10 5.99
N ASN A 33 -9.41 -13.66 7.08
CA ASN A 33 -10.10 -14.66 7.89
C ASN A 33 -10.82 -14.05 9.11
N LYS A 34 -10.84 -12.70 9.24
CA LYS A 34 -11.44 -11.96 10.38
C LYS A 34 -11.07 -12.57 11.74
N ARG A 35 -9.82 -13.02 11.88
CA ARG A 35 -9.31 -13.53 13.16
C ARG A 35 -8.86 -12.37 14.03
N GLU A 36 -8.91 -12.55 15.35
CA GLU A 36 -8.26 -11.59 16.25
C GLU A 36 -6.78 -11.50 15.90
N LEU A 37 -6.33 -10.29 15.58
CA LEU A 37 -4.93 -10.00 15.26
C LEU A 37 -4.18 -9.74 16.55
N ASP A 38 -3.09 -10.48 16.75
CA ASP A 38 -2.19 -10.20 17.87
C ASP A 38 -1.39 -8.92 17.61
N PHE A 39 -0.78 -8.36 18.66
CA PHE A 39 0.03 -7.14 18.57
C PHE A 39 1.18 -7.27 17.56
N ASN A 40 1.76 -8.46 17.46
CA ASN A 40 2.81 -8.75 16.49
C ASN A 40 2.29 -8.70 15.04
N ASP A 41 1.10 -9.23 14.79
CA ASP A 41 0.47 -9.22 13.46
C ASP A 41 0.07 -7.81 13.04
N LEU A 42 -0.52 -7.04 13.96
CA LEU A 42 -0.84 -5.63 13.74
C LEU A 42 0.40 -4.82 13.37
N THR A 43 1.51 -5.04 14.07
CA THR A 43 2.78 -4.37 13.81
C THR A 43 3.33 -4.74 12.44
N ASN A 44 3.29 -6.02 12.07
CA ASN A 44 3.75 -6.51 10.77
C ASN A 44 2.91 -5.95 9.61
N ILE A 45 1.58 -5.89 9.75
CA ILE A 45 0.67 -5.29 8.77
C ILE A 45 0.98 -3.81 8.58
N ARG A 46 1.15 -3.05 9.67
CA ARG A 46 1.50 -1.63 9.61
C ARG A 46 2.84 -1.40 8.93
N PHE A 47 3.85 -2.24 9.23
CA PHE A 47 5.16 -2.15 8.60
C PHE A 47 5.09 -2.41 7.09
N ARG A 48 4.34 -3.43 6.66
CA ARG A 48 4.04 -3.69 5.24
C ARG A 48 3.29 -2.52 4.59
N GLY A 49 2.39 -1.89 5.33
CA GLY A 49 1.68 -0.67 4.92
C GLY A 49 2.62 0.50 4.64
N ILE A 50 3.57 0.76 5.55
CA ILE A 50 4.59 1.81 5.37
C ILE A 50 5.46 1.52 4.14
N PHE A 51 5.84 0.26 3.93
CA PHE A 51 6.62 -0.14 2.76
C PHE A 51 5.83 0.08 1.45
N LEU A 52 4.55 -0.28 1.42
CA LEU A 52 3.65 0.00 0.29
C LEU A 52 3.53 1.50 0.00
N LEU A 53 3.41 2.34 1.03
CA LEU A 53 3.38 3.80 0.87
C LEU A 53 4.67 4.34 0.27
N ALA A 54 5.82 3.89 0.78
CA ALA A 54 7.12 4.31 0.25
C ALA A 54 7.27 3.92 -1.22
N LEU A 55 6.89 2.68 -1.58
CA LEU A 55 6.93 2.20 -2.95
C LEU A 55 5.98 2.98 -3.88
N SER A 56 4.78 3.31 -3.40
CA SER A 56 3.85 4.17 -4.15
C SER A 56 4.41 5.55 -4.45
N ILE A 57 5.09 6.19 -3.49
CA ILE A 57 5.73 7.49 -3.70
C ILE A 57 6.85 7.37 -4.77
N VAL A 58 7.65 6.30 -4.72
CA VAL A 58 8.68 6.05 -5.73
C VAL A 58 8.05 5.82 -7.11
N CYS A 59 7.01 5.00 -7.23
CA CYS A 59 6.30 4.80 -8.49
C CYS A 59 5.64 6.09 -9.01
N PHE A 60 5.10 6.93 -8.13
CA PHE A 60 4.54 8.22 -8.49
C PHE A 60 5.60 9.15 -9.07
N THR A 61 6.74 9.30 -8.38
CA THR A 61 7.86 10.13 -8.86
C THR A 61 8.46 9.61 -10.16
N ALA A 62 8.56 8.28 -10.32
CA ALA A 62 8.96 7.66 -11.58
C ALA A 62 7.97 7.97 -12.72
N SER A 63 6.66 7.94 -12.45
CA SER A 63 5.65 8.30 -13.47
C SER A 63 5.82 9.74 -13.95
N LEU A 64 6.05 10.70 -13.04
CA LEU A 64 6.21 12.11 -13.41
C LEU A 64 7.48 12.38 -14.22
N ARG A 65 8.53 11.57 -14.07
CA ARG A 65 9.77 11.73 -14.83
C ARG A 65 9.64 11.33 -16.31
N GLU A 66 8.62 10.54 -16.64
CA GLU A 66 8.32 10.14 -18.02
C GLU A 66 7.27 11.03 -18.72
N LEU A 67 6.80 12.08 -18.05
CA LEU A 67 5.90 13.10 -18.61
C LEU A 67 6.71 14.19 -19.32
#